data_AF-A0AAV3BM71-F1
#
_entry.id   AF-A0AAV3BM71-F1
#
_cell.length_a   1.000
_cell.length_b   1.000
_cell.length_c   1.000
_cell.angle_alpha   90.00
_cell.angle_beta   90.00
_cell.angle_gamma   90.00
#
_symmetry.space_group_name_H-M   'P 1'
#
loop_
_entity.id
_entity.type
_entity.pdbx_description
1 polymer ?
#
loop_
_entity_poly.entity_id
_entity_poly.type
_entity_poly.pdbx_seq_one_letter_code
_entity_poly.pdbx_strand_id
1 'polypeptide(L)'
;MINSNHPIENLMGTTMENIRDMIDVNTVVGDAIETRDGSYIIPISKVSFGFASGGSELPNKECEKIDDRFAFGGGSGAGVSVKPVAFLVLKGDSVRLLPVNQTNTYDRIVDNIPQIIEIFKDMGIKKCKDKKEDSNFCD
;
A
#
# COMPACT_ATOMS: atom_id res chain seq x y z
N MET A 1 -16.96 -26.41 9.71
CA MET A 1 -17.47 -25.07 9.36
C MET A 1 -16.97 -24.12 10.43
N ILE A 2 -15.85 -23.43 10.18
CA ILE A 2 -15.28 -22.46 11.12
C ILE A 2 -15.85 -21.11 10.71
N ASN A 3 -16.96 -20.71 11.32
CA ASN A 3 -17.47 -19.34 11.25
C ASN A 3 -17.06 -18.63 12.54
N SER A 4 -15.80 -18.22 12.58
CA SER A 4 -15.28 -17.27 13.56
C SER A 4 -14.91 -16.04 12.75
N ASN A 5 -15.87 -15.13 12.54
CA ASN A 5 -15.64 -13.89 11.78
C ASN A 5 -14.58 -13.06 12.51
N HIS A 6 -13.32 -13.26 12.14
CA HIS A 6 -12.19 -12.59 12.75
C HIS A 6 -12.21 -11.12 12.30
N PRO A 7 -11.95 -10.13 13.17
CA PRO A 7 -11.97 -8.72 12.80
C PRO A 7 -11.12 -8.36 11.56
N ILE A 8 -10.01 -9.10 11.35
CA ILE A 8 -9.17 -9.01 10.13
C ILE A 8 -9.95 -9.39 8.86
N GLU A 9 -10.80 -10.39 8.89
CA GLU A 9 -11.49 -10.90 7.70
C GLU A 9 -12.48 -9.88 7.16
N ASN A 10 -13.22 -9.20 8.04
CA ASN A 10 -14.10 -8.08 7.67
C ASN A 10 -13.31 -6.89 7.08
N LEU A 11 -12.14 -6.60 7.64
CA LEU A 11 -11.28 -5.50 7.19
C LEU A 11 -10.66 -5.79 5.82
N MET A 12 -10.24 -7.03 5.61
CA MET A 12 -9.68 -7.51 4.34
C MET A 12 -10.76 -7.60 3.26
N GLY A 13 -11.96 -8.06 3.59
CA GLY A 13 -13.11 -8.05 2.68
C GLY A 13 -13.48 -6.65 2.19
N THR A 14 -13.64 -5.70 3.12
CA THR A 14 -13.93 -4.28 2.79
C THR A 14 -12.83 -3.66 1.92
N THR A 15 -11.56 -3.99 2.23
CA THR A 15 -10.40 -3.51 1.46
C THR A 15 -10.42 -4.06 0.02
N MET A 16 -10.73 -5.35 -0.17
CA MET A 16 -10.80 -5.99 -1.48
C MET A 16 -11.96 -5.48 -2.34
N GLU A 17 -13.10 -5.16 -1.75
CA GLU A 17 -14.20 -4.49 -2.47
C GLU A 17 -13.81 -3.10 -2.97
N ASN A 18 -13.26 -2.25 -2.08
CA ASN A 18 -12.79 -0.92 -2.47
C ASN A 18 -11.70 -0.96 -3.55
N ILE A 19 -10.81 -1.96 -3.51
CA ILE A 19 -9.82 -2.21 -4.55
C ILE A 19 -10.50 -2.55 -5.88
N ARG A 20 -11.47 -3.45 -5.86
CA ARG A 20 -12.17 -3.91 -7.07
C ARG A 20 -12.91 -2.78 -7.77
N ASP A 21 -13.54 -1.90 -7.00
CA ASP A 21 -14.22 -0.70 -7.51
C ASP A 21 -13.22 0.33 -8.08
N MET A 22 -11.96 0.34 -7.59
CA MET A 22 -10.89 1.21 -8.06
C MET A 22 -10.10 0.64 -9.26
N ILE A 23 -10.12 -0.68 -9.49
CA ILE A 23 -9.45 -1.34 -10.64
C ILE A 23 -10.36 -1.32 -11.90
N ASP A 24 -11.32 -0.41 -11.96
CA ASP A 24 -11.99 -0.13 -13.23
C ASP A 24 -10.92 0.14 -14.30
N VAL A 25 -11.05 -0.55 -15.43
CA VAL A 25 -10.06 -0.66 -16.52
C VAL A 25 -9.67 0.73 -17.05
N ASN A 26 -10.55 1.70 -16.83
CA ASN A 26 -10.40 3.13 -17.10
C ASN A 26 -9.18 3.78 -16.43
N THR A 27 -8.62 3.20 -15.36
CA THR A 27 -7.40 3.78 -14.74
C THR A 27 -6.13 3.43 -15.52
N VAL A 28 -6.19 2.40 -16.38
CA VAL A 28 -5.04 1.95 -17.20
C VAL A 28 -5.01 2.66 -18.55
N VAL A 29 -6.19 2.93 -19.12
CA VAL A 29 -6.36 3.63 -20.40
C VAL A 29 -7.28 4.82 -20.14
N GLY A 30 -6.72 6.03 -20.18
CA GLY A 30 -7.50 7.25 -19.98
C GLY A 30 -8.27 7.66 -21.24
N ASP A 31 -9.11 8.68 -21.10
CA ASP A 31 -9.98 9.16 -22.17
C ASP A 31 -9.19 9.68 -23.38
N ALA A 32 -9.76 9.49 -24.57
CA ALA A 32 -9.20 9.99 -25.82
C ALA A 32 -9.31 11.52 -25.89
N ILE A 33 -8.17 12.19 -26.11
CA ILE A 33 -8.09 13.63 -26.27
C ILE A 33 -7.96 13.94 -27.76
N GLU A 34 -8.93 14.66 -28.33
CA GLU A 34 -8.88 15.10 -29.72
C GLU A 34 -8.06 16.40 -29.84
N THR A 35 -7.11 16.38 -30.77
CA THR A 35 -6.23 17.51 -31.05
C THR A 35 -6.79 18.32 -32.21
N ARG A 36 -6.46 19.61 -32.30
CA ARG A 36 -6.93 20.52 -33.39
C ARG A 36 -6.62 20.03 -34.81
N ASP A 37 -5.66 19.12 -34.96
CA ASP A 37 -5.26 18.53 -36.23
C ASP A 37 -6.00 17.21 -36.56
N GLY A 38 -7.01 16.85 -35.77
CA GLY A 38 -7.81 15.63 -35.93
C GLY A 38 -7.14 14.35 -35.40
N SER A 39 -6.04 14.47 -34.66
CA SER A 39 -5.38 13.33 -34.02
C SER A 39 -5.98 13.02 -32.65
N TYR A 40 -6.14 11.75 -32.30
CA TYR A 40 -6.53 11.31 -30.96
C TYR A 40 -5.31 10.89 -30.15
N ILE A 41 -5.24 11.33 -28.90
CA ILE A 41 -4.19 10.99 -27.95
C ILE A 41 -4.82 10.26 -26.77
N ILE A 42 -4.40 9.03 -26.53
CA ILE A 42 -4.91 8.17 -25.45
C ILE A 42 -3.76 7.94 -24.45
N PRO A 43 -3.85 8.49 -23.22
CA PRO A 43 -2.84 8.27 -22.20
C PRO A 43 -2.96 6.86 -21.61
N ILE A 44 -1.84 6.15 -21.53
CA ILE A 44 -1.74 4.80 -20.94
C ILE A 44 -0.90 4.88 -19.67
N SER A 45 -1.49 4.48 -18.56
CA SER A 45 -0.85 4.49 -17.24
C SER A 45 -0.86 3.09 -16.62
N LYS A 46 0.20 2.75 -15.90
CA LYS A 46 0.24 1.57 -15.03
C LYS A 46 -0.19 1.98 -13.64
N VAL A 47 -1.18 1.29 -13.11
CA VAL A 47 -1.63 1.46 -11.74
C VAL A 47 -1.19 0.25 -10.92
N SER A 48 -0.57 0.52 -9.78
CA SER A 48 -0.16 -0.50 -8.82
C SER A 48 -0.81 -0.17 -7.48
N PHE A 49 -1.42 -1.16 -6.86
CA PHE A 49 -1.96 -1.06 -5.52
C PHE A 49 -1.20 -2.01 -4.60
N GLY A 50 -0.92 -1.58 -3.38
CA GLY A 50 -0.25 -2.37 -2.36
C GLY A 50 -0.98 -2.23 -1.03
N PHE A 51 -1.25 -3.35 -0.37
CA PHE A 51 -1.94 -3.38 0.91
C PHE A 51 -1.12 -4.25 1.85
N ALA A 52 -0.95 -3.78 3.08
CA ALA A 52 -0.31 -4.50 4.15
C ALA A 52 -1.16 -4.37 5.40
N SER A 53 -1.53 -5.49 6.01
CA SER A 53 -2.28 -5.53 7.26
C SER A 53 -1.65 -6.55 8.18
N GLY A 54 -1.64 -6.25 9.46
CA GLY A 54 -1.15 -7.16 10.49
C GLY A 54 -1.79 -6.83 11.83
N GLY A 55 -1.96 -7.84 12.67
CA GLY A 55 -2.47 -7.65 14.02
C GLY A 55 -2.18 -8.86 14.88
N SER A 56 -2.31 -8.67 16.18
CA SER A 56 -2.12 -9.68 17.19
C SER A 56 -3.26 -9.62 18.19
N GLU A 57 -3.64 -10.78 18.70
CA GLU A 57 -4.56 -10.91 19.81
C GLU A 57 -3.74 -10.79 21.11
N LEU A 58 -4.12 -9.85 21.98
CA LEU A 58 -3.52 -9.67 23.29
C LEU A 58 -4.42 -10.34 24.35
N PRO A 59 -3.84 -11.14 25.27
CA PRO A 59 -4.58 -11.68 26.39
C PRO A 59 -5.01 -10.54 27.32
N ASN A 60 -6.31 -10.44 27.57
CA ASN A 60 -6.87 -9.48 28.53
C ASN A 60 -6.49 -9.93 29.95
N LYS A 61 -5.64 -9.15 30.64
CA LYS A 61 -5.18 -9.48 32.00
C LYS A 61 -6.19 -9.13 33.12
N GLU A 62 -7.38 -8.61 32.81
CA GLU A 62 -8.29 -8.03 33.83
C GLU A 62 -9.73 -8.59 33.90
N CYS A 63 -10.12 -9.63 33.16
CA CYS A 63 -11.49 -10.14 33.24
C CYS A 63 -11.56 -11.64 33.52
N GLU A 64 -11.65 -11.99 34.80
CA GLU A 64 -11.98 -13.33 35.33
C GLU A 64 -13.46 -13.71 35.15
N LYS A 65 -14.14 -13.26 34.09
CA LYS A 65 -15.55 -13.58 33.85
C LYS A 65 -15.84 -13.85 32.38
N ILE A 66 -15.93 -15.14 32.07
CA ILE A 66 -16.84 -15.79 31.11
C ILE A 66 -17.09 -14.97 29.82
N ASP A 67 -16.01 -14.64 29.12
CA ASP A 67 -16.04 -14.45 27.68
C ASP A 67 -14.59 -14.47 27.20
N ASP A 68 -14.16 -15.57 26.57
CA ASP A 68 -12.82 -15.79 26.03
C ASP A 68 -12.52 -14.88 24.82
N ARG A 69 -12.79 -13.58 24.94
CA ARG A 69 -12.59 -12.59 23.90
C ARG A 69 -11.23 -11.93 24.11
N PHE A 70 -10.23 -12.47 23.41
CA PHE A 70 -8.93 -11.82 23.27
C PHE A 70 -9.09 -10.42 22.64
N ALA A 71 -8.38 -9.43 23.17
CA ALA A 71 -8.41 -8.10 22.59
C ALA A 71 -7.55 -8.09 21.32
N PHE A 72 -8.17 -7.80 20.17
CA PHE A 72 -7.44 -7.69 18.90
C PHE A 72 -6.80 -6.30 18.74
N GLY A 73 -5.48 -6.25 18.60
CA GLY A 73 -4.74 -5.05 18.20
C GLY A 73 -4.17 -5.23 16.81
N GLY A 74 -4.59 -4.41 15.85
CA GLY A 74 -4.11 -4.50 14.47
C GLY A 74 -3.90 -3.15 13.81
N GLY A 75 -3.12 -3.16 12.74
CA GLY A 75 -2.87 -2.03 11.87
C GLY A 75 -2.89 -2.46 10.40
N SER A 76 -3.32 -1.54 9.54
CA SER A 76 -3.35 -1.74 8.09
C SER A 76 -2.86 -0.47 7.38
N GLY A 77 -2.27 -0.65 6.21
CA GLY A 77 -1.84 0.41 5.31
C GLY A 77 -2.13 0.02 3.87
N ALA A 78 -2.42 1.03 3.05
CA ALA A 78 -2.66 0.90 1.63
C ALA A 78 -1.83 1.95 0.88
N GLY A 79 -1.41 1.63 -0.33
CA GLY A 79 -0.72 2.55 -1.22
C GLY A 79 -1.18 2.34 -2.66
N VAL A 80 -1.32 3.45 -3.38
CA VAL A 80 -1.64 3.46 -4.81
C VAL A 80 -0.55 4.21 -5.55
N SER A 81 -0.09 3.66 -6.67
CA SER A 81 0.89 4.30 -7.53
C SER A 81 0.37 4.28 -8.96
N VAL A 82 0.23 5.46 -9.55
CA VAL A 82 -0.08 5.64 -10.97
C VAL A 82 1.19 6.09 -11.68
N LYS A 83 1.61 5.35 -12.69
CA LYS A 83 2.81 5.67 -13.49
C LYS A 83 2.42 5.81 -14.95
N PRO A 84 2.59 6.98 -15.59
CA PRO A 84 2.37 7.10 -17.02
C PRO A 84 3.40 6.23 -17.75
N VAL A 85 2.92 5.38 -18.66
CA VAL A 85 3.76 4.43 -19.42
C VAL A 85 3.96 4.93 -20.84
N ALA A 86 2.88 5.34 -21.50
CA ALA A 86 2.92 5.76 -22.90
C ALA A 86 1.70 6.62 -23.27
N PHE A 87 1.79 7.26 -24.44
CA PHE A 87 0.66 7.86 -25.14
C PHE A 87 0.43 7.13 -26.46
N LEU A 88 -0.79 6.69 -26.71
CA LEU A 88 -1.19 6.12 -27.99
C LEU A 88 -1.77 7.24 -28.85
N VAL A 89 -1.14 7.52 -29.98
CA VAL A 89 -1.52 8.57 -30.92
C VAL A 89 -2.11 7.93 -32.17
N LEU A 90 -3.34 8.33 -32.50
CA LEU A 90 -4.06 7.94 -33.71
C LEU A 90 -4.15 9.16 -34.61
N LYS A 91 -3.63 9.08 -35.83
CA LYS A 91 -3.73 10.15 -36.83
C LYS A 91 -4.08 9.55 -38.18
N GLY A 92 -5.33 9.71 -38.61
CA GLY A 92 -5.87 8.99 -39.77
C GLY A 92 -5.70 7.48 -39.59
N ASP A 93 -5.07 6.82 -40.56
CA ASP A 93 -4.78 5.38 -40.52
C ASP A 93 -3.50 5.02 -39.75
N SER A 94 -2.77 6.02 -39.23
CA SER A 94 -1.51 5.78 -38.51
C SER A 94 -1.71 5.68 -37.01
N VAL A 95 -1.18 4.61 -36.42
CA VAL A 95 -1.18 4.35 -34.97
C VAL A 95 0.26 4.39 -34.47
N ARG A 96 0.55 5.22 -33.47
CA ARG A 96 1.90 5.35 -32.88
C ARG A 96 1.84 5.34 -31.36
N LEU A 97 2.62 4.48 -30.74
CA LEU A 97 2.81 4.46 -29.28
C LEU A 97 4.06 5.27 -28.91
N LEU A 98 3.91 6.25 -28.01
CA LEU A 98 4.96 7.14 -27.51
C LEU A 98 5.24 6.82 -26.03
N PRO A 99 6.31 6.08 -25.69
CA PRO A 99 6.63 5.77 -24.31
C PRO A 99 7.13 7.01 -23.54
N VAL A 100 6.72 7.15 -22.28
CA VAL A 100 7.09 8.29 -21.41
C VAL A 100 8.47 8.11 -20.80
N ASN A 101 8.89 6.86 -20.53
CA ASN A 101 10.14 6.57 -19.84
C ASN A 101 11.18 5.97 -20.78
N GLN A 102 12.15 6.79 -21.15
CA GLN A 102 13.49 6.33 -21.50
C GLN A 102 14.38 6.74 -20.33
N THR A 103 15.07 5.80 -19.69
CA THR A 103 16.12 5.93 -18.63
C THR A 103 15.73 5.68 -17.16
N ASN A 104 16.29 4.57 -16.63
CA ASN A 104 16.75 4.26 -15.28
C ASN A 104 15.99 4.76 -14.03
N THR A 105 15.03 3.95 -13.55
CA THR A 105 14.58 4.02 -12.15
C THR A 105 15.64 3.51 -11.15
N TYR A 106 16.60 2.69 -11.59
CA TYR A 106 17.64 2.11 -10.73
C TYR A 106 18.58 3.15 -10.12
N ASP A 107 18.92 4.22 -10.86
CA ASP A 107 19.86 5.24 -10.39
C ASP A 107 19.31 5.97 -9.15
N ARG A 108 17.99 6.22 -9.09
CA ARG A 108 17.39 6.90 -7.93
C ARG A 108 17.25 6.03 -6.68
N ILE A 109 17.16 4.71 -6.82
CA ILE A 109 17.02 3.83 -5.66
C ILE A 109 18.34 3.77 -4.89
N VAL A 110 19.47 3.72 -5.61
CA VAL A 110 20.80 3.67 -5.00
C VAL A 110 21.11 4.92 -4.19
N ASP A 111 20.68 6.10 -4.67
CA ASP A 111 20.91 7.38 -3.99
C ASP A 111 20.12 7.55 -2.67
N ASN A 112 19.01 6.83 -2.50
CA ASN A 112 18.11 6.97 -1.34
C ASN A 112 18.38 5.95 -0.21
N ILE A 113 19.18 4.92 -0.45
CA ILE A 113 19.55 3.91 0.57
C ILE A 113 20.20 4.53 1.82
N PRO A 114 21.13 5.51 1.72
CA PRO A 114 21.82 6.06 2.89
C PRO A 114 20.87 6.72 3.89
N GLN A 115 19.88 7.49 3.40
CA GLN A 115 18.94 8.24 4.24
C GLN A 115 17.96 7.32 4.98
N ILE A 116 17.54 6.22 4.34
CA ILE A 116 16.64 5.24 4.95
C ILE A 116 17.32 4.57 6.15
N ILE A 117 18.61 4.21 6.03
CA ILE A 117 19.37 3.57 7.10
C ILE A 117 19.51 4.50 8.33
N GLU A 118 19.69 5.81 8.13
CA GLU A 118 19.77 6.78 9.22
C GLU A 118 18.46 6.89 10.00
N ILE A 119 17.32 6.94 9.31
CA ILE A 119 15.98 6.99 9.94
C ILE A 119 15.71 5.72 10.77
N PHE A 120 16.10 4.54 10.27
CA PHE A 120 15.96 3.29 11.01
C PHE A 120 16.92 3.20 12.22
N LYS A 121 18.15 3.72 12.10
CA LYS A 121 19.10 3.78 13.21
C LYS A 121 18.62 4.73 14.31
N ASP A 122 18.12 5.91 13.95
CA ASP A 122 17.61 6.88 14.93
C ASP A 122 16.36 6.41 15.66
N MET A 123 15.50 5.62 15.00
CA MET A 123 14.36 4.97 15.66
C MET A 123 14.75 3.75 16.51
N GLY A 124 15.71 2.95 16.07
CA GLY A 124 16.17 1.75 16.79
C GLY A 124 17.01 2.04 18.02
N ILE A 125 17.76 3.14 18.04
CA ILE A 125 18.70 3.47 19.12
C ILE A 125 18.00 4.24 20.27
N LYS A 126 16.94 5.01 19.99
CA LYS A 126 16.22 5.76 21.04
C LYS A 126 15.28 4.93 21.93
N LYS A 127 14.97 3.68 21.57
CA LYS A 127 14.00 2.85 22.33
C LYS A 127 14.61 1.79 23.25
N CYS A 128 15.93 1.62 23.24
CA CYS A 128 16.65 0.71 24.14
C CYS A 128 17.45 1.49 25.20
N LYS A 129 16.87 2.52 25.82
CA LYS A 129 17.49 3.18 26.96
C LYS A 129 16.52 3.81 27.95
N ASP A 130 15.36 3.20 28.14
CA ASP A 130 14.62 3.39 29.39
C ASP A 130 13.87 2.12 29.79
N LYS A 131 14.08 1.74 31.06
CA LYS A 131 13.54 0.60 31.82
C LYS A 131 14.25 -0.75 31.66
N LYS A 132 15.50 -0.76 32.13
CA LYS A 132 16.00 -1.89 32.94
C LYS A 132 15.50 -1.72 34.37
N GLU A 133 15.00 -2.83 34.92
CA GLU A 133 15.06 -3.23 36.33
C GLU A 133 14.45 -2.28 37.38
N ASP A 134 13.22 -2.59 37.78
CA ASP A 134 12.93 -2.76 39.20
C ASP A 134 12.20 -4.10 39.37
N SER A 135 12.98 -5.16 39.53
CA SER A 135 12.55 -6.33 40.29
C SER A 135 12.62 -5.96 41.76
N ASN A 136 11.50 -6.01 42.48
CA ASN A 136 11.49 -6.51 43.85
C ASN A 136 10.08 -6.88 44.29
N PHE A 137 10.06 -7.98 45.05
CA PHE A 137 9.11 -8.32 46.09
C PHE A 137 7.96 -9.27 45.73
N CYS A 138 8.23 -10.55 45.99
CA CYS A 138 7.24 -11.50 46.48
C CYS A 138 6.96 -11.20 47.96
N ASP A 139 5.71 -10.91 48.29
CA ASP A 139 4.90 -11.53 49.36
C ASP A 139 3.44 -11.09 49.21
#